data_AF-A0A2V6HSF2-F1
#
_entry.id   AF-A0A2V6HSF2-F1
#
_cell.length_a   1.000
_cell.length_b   1.000
_cell.length_c   1.000
_cell.angle_alpha   90.00
_cell.angle_beta   90.00
_cell.angle_gamma   90.00
#
_symmetry.space_group_name_H-M   'P 1'
#
loop_
_entity.id
_entity.type
_entity.pdbx_description
1 polymer ?
#
loop_
_entity_poly.entity_id
_entity_poly.type
_entity_poly.pdbx_seq_one_letter_code
_entity_poly.pdbx_strand_id
1 'polypeptide(L)'
;MPNSKKKFVPIVDETPPPSTPIRGRGASWSPANRFERLHIDLGDVDVVQTDQDDEPPKEQSRRETQFFRDGTKTIITHNNSPDVGFETSLNPYRGCEHGCIYCYARPTHEYLGFSAGLDFESKIMVKTSGPELLRAELESTHWTPQVVVM
;
A
#
# COMPACT_ATOMS: atom_id res chain seq x y z
N MET A 1 -25.00 -6.32 -36.24
CA MET A 1 -24.71 -6.95 -34.92
C MET A 1 -24.59 -5.84 -33.89
N PRO A 2 -25.50 -5.74 -32.91
CA PRO A 2 -25.51 -4.63 -31.97
C PRO A 2 -24.35 -4.75 -30.98
N ASN A 3 -23.60 -3.66 -30.88
CA ASN A 3 -22.41 -3.49 -30.06
C ASN A 3 -22.83 -3.41 -28.59
N SER A 4 -22.76 -4.56 -27.88
CA SER A 4 -22.99 -4.62 -26.44
C SER A 4 -21.84 -3.93 -25.71
N LYS A 5 -21.97 -2.61 -25.51
CA LYS A 5 -21.14 -1.88 -24.56
C LYS A 5 -21.38 -2.53 -23.20
N LYS A 6 -20.41 -3.30 -22.70
CA LYS A 6 -20.41 -3.80 -21.32
C LYS A 6 -20.65 -2.58 -20.41
N LYS A 7 -21.81 -2.54 -19.75
CA LYS A 7 -22.10 -1.54 -18.72
C LYS A 7 -21.11 -1.81 -17.58
N PHE A 8 -20.07 -1.01 -17.49
CA PHE A 8 -19.27 -0.94 -16.28
C PHE A 8 -20.20 -0.42 -15.18
N VAL A 9 -20.47 -1.28 -14.20
CA VAL A 9 -21.19 -0.90 -12.99
C VAL A 9 -20.10 -0.75 -11.92
N PRO A 10 -19.73 0.47 -11.52
CA PRO A 10 -18.81 0.64 -10.41
C PRO A 10 -19.43 0.00 -9.17
N ILE A 11 -18.67 -0.89 -8.52
CA ILE A 11 -19.10 -1.57 -7.28
C ILE A 11 -19.05 -0.59 -6.10
N VAL A 12 -18.29 0.49 -6.22
CA VAL A 12 -18.14 1.58 -5.25
C VAL A 12 -18.25 2.89 -6.02
N ASP A 13 -19.18 3.75 -5.63
CA ASP A 13 -19.26 5.13 -6.12
C ASP A 13 -18.30 5.96 -5.25
N GLU A 14 -17.07 6.14 -5.72
CA GLU A 14 -16.03 6.85 -4.96
C GLU A 14 -16.12 8.36 -5.21
N THR A 15 -16.04 9.14 -4.13
CA THR A 15 -15.80 10.58 -4.20
C THR A 15 -14.53 10.84 -5.01
N PRO A 16 -14.53 11.76 -6.00
CA PRO A 16 -13.34 12.04 -6.79
C PRO A 16 -12.18 12.45 -5.88
N PRO A 17 -10.95 12.02 -6.18
CA PRO A 17 -9.81 12.24 -5.29
C PRO A 17 -9.59 13.75 -5.08
N PRO A 18 -9.42 14.21 -3.83
CA PRO A 18 -9.01 15.58 -3.58
C PRO A 18 -7.66 15.84 -4.28
N SER A 19 -7.60 16.95 -5.01
CA SER A 19 -6.38 17.37 -5.73
C SER A 19 -5.35 18.03 -4.83
N THR A 20 -5.73 18.38 -3.60
CA THR A 20 -4.85 19.05 -2.64
C THR A 20 -3.79 18.07 -2.14
N PRO A 21 -2.49 18.36 -2.36
CA PRO A 21 -1.42 17.49 -1.88
C PRO A 21 -1.34 17.54 -0.35
N ILE A 22 -1.03 16.40 0.26
CA ILE A 22 -0.71 16.31 1.68
C ILE A 22 0.81 16.41 1.81
N ARG A 23 1.31 17.32 2.63
CA ARG A 23 2.75 17.52 2.79
C ARG A 23 3.45 16.26 3.31
N GLY A 24 4.52 15.86 2.61
CA GLY A 24 5.32 14.68 2.95
C GLY A 24 4.66 13.34 2.61
N ARG A 25 3.63 13.37 1.77
CA ARG A 25 2.84 12.21 1.34
C ARG A 25 2.77 12.20 -0.19
N GLY A 26 2.86 11.02 -0.79
CA GLY A 26 2.78 10.87 -2.23
C GLY A 26 1.36 10.65 -2.73
N ALA A 27 0.48 10.12 -1.88
CA ALA A 27 -0.95 10.09 -2.13
C ALA A 27 -1.63 11.32 -1.48
N SER A 28 -2.55 11.95 -2.21
CA SER A 28 -3.41 13.02 -1.66
C SER A 28 -4.66 12.47 -0.96
N TRP A 29 -4.92 11.16 -1.07
CA TRP A 29 -6.18 10.56 -0.62
C TRP A 29 -6.06 9.06 -0.35
N SER A 30 -7.13 8.47 0.20
CA SER A 30 -7.20 7.08 0.64
C SER A 30 -8.31 6.33 -0.12
N PRO A 31 -8.06 5.76 -1.31
CA PRO A 31 -9.03 4.96 -2.07
C PRO A 31 -9.64 3.85 -1.26
N ALA A 32 -10.86 3.45 -1.63
CA ALA A 32 -11.48 2.28 -1.05
C ALA A 32 -10.66 1.04 -1.38
N ASN A 33 -10.54 0.16 -0.40
CA ASN A 33 -9.92 -1.14 -0.62
C ASN A 33 -10.89 -2.01 -1.42
N ARG A 34 -10.43 -2.57 -2.54
CA ARG A 34 -11.25 -3.39 -3.45
C ARG A 34 -11.81 -4.69 -2.83
N PHE A 35 -11.23 -5.17 -1.74
CA PHE A 35 -11.59 -6.43 -1.08
C PHE A 35 -12.40 -6.23 0.20
N GLU A 36 -12.40 -5.03 0.75
CA GLU A 36 -13.17 -4.71 1.96
C GLU A 36 -14.61 -4.33 1.62
N ARG A 37 -15.54 -4.70 2.49
CA ARG A 37 -16.97 -4.38 2.32
C ARG A 37 -17.33 -2.98 2.83
N LEU A 38 -16.55 -2.48 3.78
CA LEU A 38 -16.77 -1.21 4.45
C LEU A 38 -15.56 -0.33 4.18
N HIS A 39 -15.81 0.88 3.70
CA HIS A 39 -14.82 1.93 3.55
C HIS A 39 -15.33 3.17 4.28
N ILE A 40 -14.42 3.83 4.99
CA ILE A 40 -14.71 5.07 5.69
C ILE A 40 -14.03 6.18 4.89
N ASP A 41 -14.83 7.02 4.26
CA ASP A 41 -14.34 8.24 3.61
C ASP A 41 -14.17 9.34 4.68
N LEU A 42 -12.91 9.63 5.02
CA LEU A 42 -12.56 10.71 5.95
C LEU A 42 -12.58 12.09 5.27
N GLY A 43 -12.77 12.14 3.95
CA GLY A 43 -13.00 13.37 3.20
C GLY A 43 -14.46 13.80 3.20
N ASP A 44 -15.37 12.95 3.67
CA ASP A 44 -16.80 13.27 3.70
C ASP A 44 -17.12 14.20 4.87
N VAL A 45 -17.97 15.19 4.59
CA VAL A 45 -18.21 16.40 5.40
C VAL A 45 -18.87 16.08 6.76
N ASP A 46 -19.35 14.85 6.94
CA ASP A 46 -20.05 14.37 8.13
C ASP A 46 -19.11 13.86 9.24
N VAL A 47 -17.79 13.85 9.03
CA VAL A 47 -16.85 13.74 10.16
C VAL A 47 -16.82 15.10 10.84
N VAL A 48 -17.70 15.28 11.83
CA VAL A 48 -17.74 16.47 12.71
C VAL A 48 -16.30 16.80 13.10
N GLN A 49 -15.78 17.89 12.53
CA GLN A 49 -14.60 18.56 13.06
C GLN A 49 -15.00 18.92 14.48
N THR A 50 -14.57 18.13 15.45
CA THR A 50 -14.79 18.45 16.86
C THR A 50 -14.09 19.77 17.13
N ASP A 51 -14.92 20.81 17.19
CA ASP A 51 -14.72 22.13 17.79
C ASP A 51 -13.25 22.55 17.91
N GLN A 52 -12.73 23.23 16.89
CA GLN A 52 -11.60 24.13 17.06
C GLN A 52 -11.93 25.47 16.43
N ASP A 53 -12.31 26.39 17.32
CA ASP A 53 -12.49 27.82 17.11
C ASP A 53 -11.46 28.42 16.14
N ASP A 54 -11.93 29.18 15.15
CA ASP A 54 -11.21 30.23 14.40
C ASP A 54 -9.76 29.95 13.93
N GLU A 55 -9.41 28.71 13.57
CA GLU A 55 -8.17 28.44 12.83
C GLU A 55 -8.45 28.17 11.34
N PRO A 56 -7.62 28.70 10.42
CA PRO A 56 -7.71 28.37 8.99
C PRO A 56 -7.64 26.85 8.81
N PRO A 57 -8.23 26.27 7.74
CA PRO A 57 -8.35 24.83 7.57
C PRO A 57 -7.00 24.17 7.82
N LYS A 58 -6.88 23.44 8.93
CA LYS A 58 -5.63 22.75 9.27
C LYS A 58 -5.30 21.85 8.09
N GLU A 59 -4.14 22.10 7.49
CA GLU A 59 -3.48 21.25 6.51
C GLU A 59 -3.81 19.80 6.88
N GLN A 60 -4.52 19.07 6.00
CA GLN A 60 -5.13 17.76 6.30
C GLN A 60 -4.20 16.97 7.20
N SER A 61 -4.61 16.75 8.45
CA SER A 61 -3.70 16.35 9.52
C SER A 61 -2.86 15.16 9.05
N ARG A 62 -1.53 15.36 8.96
CA ARG A 62 -0.61 14.37 8.42
C ARG A 62 -0.77 13.07 9.21
N ARG A 63 -1.37 12.04 8.61
CA ARG A 63 -1.49 10.71 9.24
C ARG A 63 -0.09 10.29 9.71
N GLU A 64 0.04 10.00 10.99
CA GLU A 64 1.31 9.58 11.57
C GLU A 64 1.70 8.21 11.01
N THR A 65 2.98 7.98 10.72
CA THR A 65 3.41 6.66 10.26
C THR A 65 3.40 5.69 11.43
N GLN A 66 2.76 4.53 11.23
CA GLN A 66 2.64 3.44 12.18
C GLN A 66 3.37 2.22 11.63
N PHE A 67 4.06 1.50 12.51
CA PHE A 67 4.78 0.27 12.18
C PHE A 67 4.08 -0.93 12.82
N PHE A 68 3.82 -1.95 12.01
CA PHE A 68 3.17 -3.18 12.43
C PHE A 68 4.09 -4.36 12.21
N ARG A 69 4.06 -5.35 13.10
CA ARG A 69 4.83 -6.57 12.92
C ARG A 69 4.19 -7.46 11.86
N ASP A 70 4.97 -7.84 10.85
CA ASP A 70 4.57 -8.78 9.82
C ASP A 70 4.95 -10.22 10.22
N GLY A 71 3.99 -11.15 10.13
CA GLY A 71 4.14 -12.56 10.46
C GLY A 71 4.70 -13.45 9.34
N THR A 72 5.39 -12.85 8.35
CA THR A 72 5.96 -13.50 7.18
C THR A 72 6.75 -14.76 7.54
N LYS A 73 6.61 -15.81 6.72
CA LYS A 73 7.27 -17.12 6.89
C LYS A 73 8.40 -17.39 5.88
N THR A 74 8.47 -16.61 4.81
CA THR A 74 9.52 -16.68 3.77
C THR A 74 9.88 -15.26 3.34
N ILE A 75 11.18 -14.97 3.14
CA ILE A 75 11.63 -13.59 2.90
C ILE A 75 11.98 -13.28 1.44
N ILE A 76 12.37 -14.30 0.67
CA ILE A 76 12.67 -14.18 -0.77
C ILE A 76 11.37 -14.38 -1.57
N THR A 77 11.14 -13.49 -2.52
CA THR A 77 10.05 -13.56 -3.50
C THR A 77 10.63 -13.80 -4.88
N HIS A 78 9.99 -14.68 -5.65
CA HIS A 78 10.37 -15.00 -7.02
C HIS A 78 9.40 -14.38 -8.02
N ASN A 79 9.89 -14.02 -9.19
CA ASN A 79 9.08 -13.59 -10.33
C ASN A 79 9.63 -14.20 -11.63
N ASN A 80 8.77 -14.42 -12.61
CA ASN A 80 9.11 -14.99 -13.91
C ASN A 80 8.72 -14.06 -15.06
N SER A 81 8.68 -12.76 -14.80
CA SER A 81 8.30 -11.77 -15.81
C SER A 81 9.40 -11.63 -16.85
N PRO A 82 9.08 -11.70 -18.16
CA PRO A 82 10.08 -11.45 -19.21
C PRO A 82 10.61 -10.01 -19.20
N ASP A 83 9.87 -9.08 -18.58
CA ASP A 83 10.20 -7.66 -18.52
C ASP A 83 11.12 -7.29 -17.34
N VAL A 84 11.37 -8.24 -16.41
CA VAL A 84 12.14 -8.00 -15.19
C VAL A 84 13.42 -8.82 -15.23
N GLY A 85 14.57 -8.14 -15.28
CA GLY A 85 15.88 -8.77 -15.46
C GLY A 85 16.44 -9.54 -14.25
N PHE A 86 15.63 -9.83 -13.25
CA PHE A 86 16.00 -10.59 -12.06
C PHE A 86 14.87 -11.55 -11.67
N GLU A 87 15.21 -12.68 -11.08
CA GLU A 87 14.22 -13.65 -10.62
C GLU A 87 13.86 -13.43 -9.14
N THR A 88 14.86 -13.22 -8.28
CA THR A 88 14.68 -13.15 -6.82
C THR A 88 14.79 -11.75 -6.27
N SER A 89 13.89 -11.43 -5.35
CA SER A 89 13.84 -10.15 -4.64
C SER A 89 13.61 -10.35 -3.15
N LEU A 90 14.03 -9.38 -2.36
CA LEU A 90 13.85 -9.33 -0.93
C LEU A 90 13.31 -7.97 -0.51
N ASN A 91 12.23 -7.98 0.26
CA ASN A 91 11.64 -6.76 0.80
C ASN A 91 11.53 -6.89 2.32
N PRO A 92 12.21 -6.06 3.13
CA PRO A 92 12.11 -6.09 4.59
C PRO A 92 10.80 -5.49 5.12
N TYR A 93 10.11 -4.70 4.28
CA TYR A 93 8.88 -4.01 4.62
C TYR A 93 7.78 -4.27 3.59
N ARG A 94 6.52 -4.09 3.98
CA ARG A 94 5.39 -3.84 3.05
C ARG A 94 4.84 -2.46 3.36
N GLY A 95 4.68 -1.63 2.34
CA GLY A 95 4.49 -0.19 2.51
C GLY A 95 5.83 0.56 2.57
N CYS A 96 5.81 1.86 2.26
CA CYS A 96 7.02 2.68 2.17
C CYS A 96 6.71 4.17 2.41
N GLU A 97 7.42 4.80 3.35
CA GLU A 97 7.23 6.22 3.68
C GLU A 97 7.56 7.16 2.52
N HIS A 98 8.43 6.74 1.58
CA HIS A 98 8.68 7.51 0.37
C HIS A 98 7.39 7.71 -0.43
N GLY A 99 6.52 6.70 -0.45
CA GLY A 99 5.18 6.86 -1.00
C GLY A 99 5.16 7.23 -2.49
N CYS A 100 6.05 6.71 -3.35
CA CYS A 100 5.97 7.04 -4.79
C CYS A 100 4.56 6.74 -5.30
N ILE A 101 3.87 7.74 -5.89
CA ILE A 101 2.49 7.55 -6.36
C ILE A 101 2.38 6.46 -7.44
N TYR A 102 3.46 6.27 -8.20
CA TYR A 102 3.61 5.24 -9.24
C TYR A 102 4.18 3.91 -8.73
N CYS A 103 4.29 3.71 -7.41
CA CYS A 103 4.87 2.47 -6.87
C CYS A 103 3.96 1.27 -7.17
N TYR A 104 4.50 0.28 -7.88
CA TYR A 104 3.78 -0.95 -8.24
C TYR A 104 3.27 -1.75 -7.04
N ALA A 105 3.87 -1.57 -5.86
CA ALA A 105 3.53 -2.31 -4.65
C ALA A 105 2.26 -1.78 -3.97
N ARG A 106 1.76 -0.58 -4.32
CA ARG A 106 0.58 0.03 -3.69
C ARG A 106 -0.66 -0.88 -3.67
N PRO A 107 -1.06 -1.53 -4.78
CA PRO A 107 -2.22 -2.43 -4.78
C PRO A 107 -2.04 -3.65 -3.87
N THR A 108 -0.81 -4.03 -3.53
CA THR A 108 -0.57 -5.20 -2.67
C THR A 108 -0.96 -4.94 -1.22
N HIS A 109 -1.01 -3.67 -0.81
CA HIS A 109 -1.46 -3.26 0.53
C HIS A 109 -2.95 -3.53 0.75
N GLU A 110 -3.73 -3.61 -0.32
CA GLU A 110 -5.16 -3.93 -0.24
C GLU A 110 -5.41 -5.36 0.24
N TYR A 111 -4.49 -6.30 -0.02
CA TYR A 111 -4.58 -7.65 0.53
C TYR A 111 -4.40 -7.71 2.06
N LEU A 112 -3.93 -6.61 2.66
CA LEU A 112 -3.80 -6.47 4.12
C LEU A 112 -5.01 -5.75 4.73
N GLY A 113 -6.04 -5.44 3.94
CA GLY A 113 -7.19 -4.64 4.39
C GLY A 113 -6.95 -3.14 4.42
N PHE A 114 -5.81 -2.65 3.90
CA PHE A 114 -5.46 -1.23 3.89
C PHE A 114 -5.74 -0.56 2.55
N SER A 115 -5.81 0.77 2.54
CA SER A 115 -5.90 1.53 1.29
C SER A 115 -4.58 1.52 0.49
N ALA A 116 -4.66 1.48 -0.84
CA ALA A 116 -3.50 1.62 -1.74
C ALA A 116 -2.92 3.06 -1.78
N GLY A 117 -3.63 4.05 -1.22
CA GLY A 117 -3.19 5.45 -1.15
C GLY A 117 -2.42 5.75 0.13
N LEU A 118 -3.01 6.53 1.03
CA LEU A 118 -2.35 7.00 2.25
C LEU A 118 -1.92 5.89 3.21
N ASP A 119 -2.64 4.77 3.29
CA ASP A 119 -2.25 3.70 4.21
C ASP A 119 -0.98 2.97 3.75
N PHE A 120 -0.68 2.90 2.44
CA PHE A 120 0.58 2.34 1.94
C PHE A 120 1.83 3.04 2.49
N GLU A 121 1.75 4.36 2.69
CA GLU A 121 2.88 5.20 3.13
C GLU A 121 2.80 5.61 4.60
N SER A 122 1.71 5.26 5.30
CA SER A 122 1.52 5.54 6.74
C SER A 122 1.33 4.29 7.60
N LYS A 123 1.07 3.10 7.03
CA LYS A 123 0.96 1.83 7.77
C LYS A 123 1.96 0.84 7.20
N ILE A 124 3.12 0.72 7.83
CA ILE A 124 4.24 -0.08 7.31
C ILE A 124 4.32 -1.40 8.06
N MET A 125 4.24 -2.50 7.33
CA MET A 125 4.44 -3.84 7.86
C MET A 125 5.93 -4.16 7.88
N VAL A 126 6.48 -4.52 9.03
CA VAL A 126 7.89 -4.79 9.26
C VAL A 126 8.11 -6.28 9.45
N LYS A 127 8.89 -6.90 8.56
CA LYS A 127 9.24 -8.32 8.64
C LYS A 127 10.40 -8.52 9.62
N THR A 128 10.08 -8.46 10.91
CA THR A 128 11.09 -8.52 12.00
C THR A 128 11.94 -9.79 11.97
N SER A 129 11.36 -10.91 11.53
CA SER A 129 12.07 -12.20 11.40
C SER A 129 12.86 -12.34 10.08
N GLY A 130 12.93 -11.28 9.27
CA GLY A 130 13.57 -11.27 7.96
C GLY A 130 15.02 -11.77 7.96
N PRO A 131 15.89 -11.34 8.90
CA PRO A 131 17.28 -11.81 8.96
C PRO A 131 17.41 -13.32 9.19
N GLU A 132 16.60 -13.88 10.09
CA GLU A 132 16.62 -15.31 10.40
C GLU A 132 16.09 -16.13 9.23
N LEU A 133 15.00 -15.67 8.60
CA LEU A 133 14.42 -16.32 7.42
C LEU A 133 15.38 -16.27 6.22
N LEU A 134 16.09 -15.17 6.02
CA LEU A 134 17.06 -15.04 4.93
C LEU A 134 18.22 -16.00 5.12
N ARG A 135 18.75 -16.10 6.35
CA ARG A 135 19.82 -17.05 6.66
C ARG A 135 19.38 -18.48 6.40
N ALA A 136 18.21 -18.87 6.89
CA ALA A 136 17.67 -20.21 6.68
C ALA A 136 17.48 -20.55 5.20
N GLU A 137 17.03 -19.59 4.39
CA GLU A 137 16.89 -19.76 2.93
C GLU A 137 18.25 -19.93 2.25
N LEU A 138 19.20 -19.04 2.51
CA LEU A 138 20.52 -19.07 1.87
C LEU A 138 21.39 -20.27 2.29
N GLU A 139 21.17 -20.81 3.49
CA GLU A 139 21.85 -22.02 4.01
C GLU A 139 21.18 -23.33 3.56
N SER A 140 19.99 -23.26 2.95
CA SER A 140 19.27 -24.44 2.46
C SER A 140 20.03 -25.14 1.35
N THR A 141 20.03 -26.47 1.35
CA THR A 141 20.60 -27.28 0.24
C THR A 141 19.87 -27.07 -1.09
N HIS A 142 18.69 -26.48 -1.07
CA HIS A 142 17.89 -26.18 -2.26
C HIS A 142 18.22 -24.80 -2.85
N TRP A 143 18.95 -23.95 -2.12
CA TRP A 143 19.32 -22.64 -2.61
C TRP A 143 20.40 -22.74 -3.69
N THR A 144 20.13 -22.15 -4.84
CA THR A 144 21.12 -21.95 -5.90
C THR A 144 21.60 -20.51 -5.85
N PRO A 145 22.92 -20.24 -5.67
CA PRO A 145 23.44 -18.89 -5.61
C PRO A 145 23.06 -18.07 -6.84
N GLN A 146 22.34 -16.97 -6.61
CA GLN A 146 21.83 -16.06 -7.62
C GLN A 146 21.71 -14.63 -7.08
N VAL A 147 21.50 -13.67 -7.96
CA VAL A 147 21.32 -12.26 -7.60
C VAL A 147 20.00 -12.08 -6.86
N VAL A 148 20.06 -11.54 -5.65
CA VAL A 148 18.89 -11.11 -4.86
C VAL A 148 18.83 -9.60 -4.89
N VAL A 149 17.76 -9.04 -5.46
CA VAL A 149 17.54 -7.58 -5.47
C VAL A 149 16.71 -7.13 -4.27
N MET A 150 16.83 -5.86 -3.90
CA MET A 150 16.04 -5.22 -2.84
C MET A 150 15.29 -4.01 -3.35
#